data_AF-A0A2V1BP86-F1
#
_entry.id   AF-A0A2V1BP86-F1
#
_cell.length_a   1.000
_cell.length_b   1.000
_cell.length_c   1.000
_cell.angle_alpha   90.00
_cell.angle_beta   90.00
_cell.angle_gamma   90.00
#
_symmetry.space_group_name_H-M   'P 1'
#
loop_
_entity.id
_entity.type
_entity.pdbx_description
1 polymer ?
#
loop_
_entity_poly.entity_id
_entity_poly.type
_entity_poly.pdbx_seq_one_letter_code
_entity_poly.pdbx_strand_id
1 'polypeptide(L)'
;MHFPTILKNLSSLLALAATVTGIGNCKCQDDNGQDNEATEWCCKEQDFPASYRGNEYHQCTSWSYNLNSDDFKFCCGYYWHVQDAYCWN
;
A
#
# COMPACT_ATOMS: atom_id res chain seq x y z
N MET A 1 38.70 21.41 -40.29
CA MET A 1 38.55 21.95 -38.92
C MET A 1 37.05 21.89 -38.62
N HIS A 2 36.58 20.79 -38.02
CA HIS A 2 36.19 20.65 -36.61
C HIS A 2 35.03 21.55 -36.17
N PHE A 3 33.84 20.97 -36.06
CA PHE A 3 32.86 21.25 -35.00
C PHE A 3 32.10 19.95 -34.68
N PRO A 4 32.23 19.38 -33.47
CA PRO A 4 31.43 18.23 -33.06
C PRO A 4 30.09 18.72 -32.49
N THR A 5 28.98 18.32 -33.12
CA THR A 5 27.64 18.50 -32.56
C THR A 5 27.38 17.41 -31.52
N ILE A 6 28.07 17.49 -30.38
CA ILE A 6 27.72 16.72 -29.18
C ILE A 6 26.97 17.67 -28.25
N LEU A 7 25.96 17.15 -27.57
CA LEU A 7 25.04 17.76 -26.60
C LEU A 7 23.71 18.25 -27.17
N LYS A 8 22.68 17.41 -27.01
CA LYS A 8 21.45 17.75 -26.27
C LYS A 8 20.69 16.49 -25.86
N ASN A 9 21.28 15.74 -24.94
CA ASN A 9 20.51 14.91 -24.01
C ASN A 9 20.12 15.81 -22.83
N LEU A 10 18.85 16.22 -22.76
CA LEU A 10 18.22 16.67 -21.53
C LEU A 10 16.73 16.37 -21.67
N SER A 11 16.31 15.22 -21.15
CA SER A 11 15.78 15.10 -19.79
C SER A 11 14.28 15.40 -19.78
N SER A 12 13.50 14.40 -20.18
CA SER A 12 12.08 14.31 -19.85
C SER A 12 11.89 13.22 -18.82
N LEU A 13 12.58 13.33 -17.68
CA LEU A 13 12.18 12.64 -16.47
C LEU A 13 10.99 13.42 -15.88
N LEU A 14 9.81 13.19 -16.44
CA LEU A 14 8.58 13.43 -15.70
C LEU A 14 8.54 12.36 -14.59
N ALA A 15 9.17 12.69 -13.46
CA ALA A 15 8.90 11.97 -12.23
C ALA A 15 7.43 12.21 -11.90
N LEU A 16 6.61 11.16 -12.03
CA LEU A 16 5.29 11.12 -11.43
C LEU A 16 5.52 11.25 -9.92
N ALA A 17 5.33 12.45 -9.37
CA ALA A 17 5.23 12.62 -7.94
C ALA A 17 3.93 11.93 -7.53
N ALA A 18 3.99 10.62 -7.26
CA ALA A 18 2.93 9.94 -6.55
C ALA A 18 2.83 10.64 -5.20
N THR A 19 1.82 11.49 -5.05
CA THR A 19 1.41 11.97 -3.75
C THR A 19 1.06 10.71 -2.96
N VAL A 20 1.93 10.30 -2.04
CA VAL A 20 1.58 9.31 -1.02
C VAL A 20 0.54 10.00 -0.15
N THR A 21 -0.72 9.95 -0.58
CA THR A 21 -1.84 10.19 0.30
C THR A 21 -1.80 9.03 1.27
N GLY A 22 -1.28 9.29 2.47
CA GLY A 22 -1.06 8.25 3.46
C GLY A 22 -2.34 7.47 3.70
N ILE A 23 -2.22 6.15 3.83
CA ILE A 23 -3.35 5.24 3.91
C ILE A 23 -3.78 5.12 5.37
N GLY A 24 -5.06 5.43 5.61
CA GLY A 24 -5.65 5.43 6.95
C GLY A 24 -6.22 4.07 7.33
N ASN A 25 -6.66 3.27 6.36
CA ASN A 25 -7.36 2.02 6.59
C ASN A 25 -7.01 0.95 5.54
N CYS A 26 -6.87 -0.31 5.96
CA CYS A 26 -6.69 -1.46 5.07
C CYS A 26 -7.44 -2.69 5.58
N LYS A 27 -7.87 -3.57 4.67
CA LYS A 27 -8.38 -4.92 4.98
C LYS A 27 -8.00 -5.91 3.88
N CYS A 28 -7.76 -7.16 4.24
CA CYS A 28 -7.59 -8.25 3.27
C CYS A 28 -8.96 -8.56 2.66
N GLN A 29 -9.15 -8.19 1.40
CA GLN A 29 -10.40 -8.37 0.69
C GLN A 29 -10.14 -8.46 -0.81
N ASP A 30 -10.73 -9.48 -1.43
CA ASP A 30 -10.73 -9.67 -2.88
C ASP A 30 -12.15 -9.97 -3.40
N ASP A 31 -12.27 -10.40 -4.65
CA ASP A 31 -13.54 -10.71 -5.31
C ASP A 31 -14.35 -11.82 -4.61
N ASN A 32 -13.73 -12.64 -3.75
CA ASN A 32 -14.38 -13.70 -2.99
C ASN A 32 -14.90 -13.24 -1.62
N GLY A 33 -14.56 -12.01 -1.21
CA GLY A 33 -14.97 -11.44 0.07
C GLY A 33 -13.79 -10.95 0.92
N GLN A 34 -14.10 -10.58 2.16
CA GLN A 34 -13.10 -10.14 3.14
C GLN A 34 -12.68 -11.29 4.05
N ASP A 35 -11.40 -11.29 4.43
CA ASP A 35 -10.85 -12.19 5.45
C ASP A 35 -10.47 -11.38 6.70
N ASN A 36 -11.26 -11.57 7.76
CA ASN A 36 -11.15 -10.82 9.00
C ASN A 36 -9.94 -11.25 9.84
N GLU A 37 -9.61 -12.54 9.82
CA GLU A 37 -8.48 -13.08 10.57
C GLU A 37 -7.17 -12.67 9.90
N ALA A 38 -7.12 -12.72 8.57
CA ALA A 38 -6.02 -12.18 7.79
C ALA A 38 -5.83 -10.69 8.06
N THR A 39 -6.92 -9.92 8.06
CA THR A 39 -6.87 -8.48 8.33
C THR A 39 -6.34 -8.18 9.73
N GLU A 40 -6.79 -8.92 10.75
CA GLU A 40 -6.29 -8.75 12.12
C GLU A 40 -4.80 -9.09 12.22
N TRP A 41 -4.38 -10.20 11.62
CA TRP A 41 -3.00 -10.66 11.67
C TRP A 41 -2.07 -9.69 10.94
N CYS A 42 -2.39 -9.34 9.69
CA CYS A 42 -1.62 -8.39 8.91
C CYS A 42 -1.56 -7.00 9.54
N CYS A 43 -2.57 -6.62 10.32
CA CYS A 43 -2.54 -5.37 11.08
C CYS A 43 -1.53 -5.38 12.25
N LYS A 44 -1.34 -6.54 12.90
CA LYS A 44 -0.37 -6.70 14.00
C LYS A 44 1.07 -6.71 13.51
N GLU A 45 1.30 -7.17 12.29
CA GLU A 45 2.62 -7.21 11.64
C GLU A 45 3.05 -5.86 11.05
N GLN A 46 2.25 -4.81 11.17
CA GLN A 46 2.65 -3.47 10.72
C GLN A 46 3.70 -2.87 11.67
N ASP A 47 4.80 -2.37 11.12
CA ASP A 47 5.93 -1.76 11.85
C ASP A 47 5.64 -0.36 12.44
N PHE A 48 4.37 0.04 12.50
CA PHE A 48 3.93 1.35 12.99
C PHE A 48 2.63 1.20 13.79
N PRO A 49 2.22 2.22 14.57
CA PRO A 49 0.98 2.16 15.35
C PRO A 49 -0.25 2.10 14.45
N ALA A 50 -0.63 0.87 14.10
CA ALA A 50 -1.90 0.51 13.51
C ALA A 50 -2.76 -0.21 14.56
N SER A 51 -4.07 -0.14 14.40
CA SER A 51 -5.02 -0.78 15.31
C SER A 51 -6.08 -1.50 14.51
N TYR A 52 -6.20 -2.80 14.75
CA TYR A 52 -7.30 -3.57 14.20
C TYR A 52 -8.61 -3.14 14.87
N ARG A 53 -9.63 -2.87 14.04
CA ARG A 53 -10.99 -2.54 14.41
C ARG A 53 -11.88 -3.72 14.06
N GLY A 54 -12.09 -4.63 15.00
CA GLY A 54 -13.01 -5.77 14.86
C GLY A 54 -14.49 -5.41 14.95
N ASN A 55 -14.88 -4.20 14.53
CA ASN A 55 -16.28 -3.82 14.38
C ASN A 55 -16.83 -4.35 13.04
N GLU A 56 -18.04 -3.93 12.65
CA GLU A 56 -18.72 -4.35 11.40
C GLU A 56 -17.88 -4.22 10.12
N TYR A 57 -16.81 -3.42 10.14
CA TYR A 57 -15.96 -3.22 8.98
C TYR A 57 -14.68 -4.07 8.99
N HIS A 58 -14.27 -4.64 10.13
CA HIS A 58 -13.07 -5.50 10.28
C HIS A 58 -11.86 -4.95 9.51
N GLN A 59 -11.31 -3.83 9.96
CA GLN A 59 -10.24 -3.11 9.25
C GLN A 59 -9.05 -2.79 10.14
N CYS A 60 -7.88 -2.72 9.55
CA CYS A 60 -6.70 -2.13 10.16
C CYS A 60 -6.73 -0.61 9.97
N THR A 61 -6.58 0.18 11.03
CA THR A 61 -6.57 1.66 10.96
C THR A 61 -5.26 2.23 11.51
N SER A 62 -4.67 3.18 10.80
CA SER A 62 -3.53 3.98 11.27
C SER A 62 -3.92 5.46 11.35
N TRP A 63 -3.77 6.05 12.53
CA TRP A 63 -4.05 7.49 12.77
C TRP A 63 -3.00 8.42 12.15
N SER A 64 -1.82 7.88 11.87
CA SER A 64 -0.73 8.62 11.23
C SER A 64 -0.71 8.43 9.72
N TYR A 65 -1.71 7.76 9.15
CA TYR A 65 -1.83 7.51 7.71
C TYR A 65 -0.60 6.79 7.12
N ASN A 66 0.06 5.94 7.92
CA ASN A 66 1.31 5.29 7.53
C ASN A 66 1.12 3.85 7.03
N LEU A 67 -0.13 3.43 6.75
CA LEU A 67 -0.32 2.10 6.16
C LEU A 67 0.35 2.04 4.79
N ASN A 68 1.20 1.04 4.58
CA ASN A 68 1.73 0.72 3.27
C ASN A 68 0.81 -0.32 2.63
N SER A 69 0.09 0.06 1.57
CA SER A 69 -0.80 -0.86 0.87
C SER A 69 -0.07 -2.07 0.32
N ASP A 70 1.16 -1.90 -0.17
CA ASP A 70 1.89 -2.97 -0.84
C ASP A 70 2.36 -4.01 0.17
N ASP A 71 2.82 -3.57 1.34
CA ASP A 71 3.17 -4.47 2.45
C ASP A 71 1.92 -5.19 3.00
N PHE A 72 0.79 -4.47 3.10
CA PHE A 72 -0.48 -5.07 3.54
C PHE A 72 -0.98 -6.11 2.53
N LYS A 73 -0.96 -5.79 1.22
CA LYS A 73 -1.30 -6.72 0.12
C LYS A 73 -0.39 -7.94 0.13
N PHE A 74 0.92 -7.74 0.31
CA PHE A 74 1.88 -8.83 0.41
C PHE A 74 1.52 -9.76 1.57
N CYS A 75 1.20 -9.20 2.74
CA CYS A 75 0.79 -9.99 3.89
C CYS A 75 -0.47 -10.83 3.62
N CYS A 76 -1.52 -10.20 3.05
CA CYS A 76 -2.77 -10.87 2.70
C CYS A 76 -2.55 -12.02 1.70
N GLY A 77 -1.76 -11.79 0.65
CA GLY A 77 -1.51 -12.79 -0.40
C GLY A 77 -0.57 -13.91 0.03
N TYR A 78 0.53 -13.58 0.70
CA TYR A 78 1.57 -14.55 1.04
C TYR A 78 1.16 -15.49 2.18
N TYR A 79 0.53 -14.96 3.23
CA TYR A 79 0.20 -15.74 4.43
C TYR A 79 -1.22 -16.29 4.45
N TRP A 80 -2.16 -15.65 3.74
CA TRP A 80 -3.60 -15.97 3.81
C TRP A 80 -4.24 -16.28 2.45
N HIS A 81 -3.48 -16.23 1.36
CA HIS A 81 -3.97 -16.50 0.00
C HIS A 81 -5.10 -15.58 -0.48
N VAL A 82 -5.27 -14.42 0.16
CA VAL A 82 -6.19 -13.36 -0.29
C VAL A 82 -5.47 -12.54 -1.34
N GLN A 83 -5.99 -12.50 -2.58
CA GLN A 83 -5.22 -12.01 -3.72
C GLN A 83 -5.01 -10.49 -3.72
N ASP A 84 -5.75 -9.76 -2.91
CA ASP A 84 -5.65 -8.30 -2.81
C ASP A 84 -5.94 -7.80 -1.38
N ALA A 85 -5.65 -6.52 -1.17
CA ALA A 85 -6.09 -5.77 -0.02
C ALA A 85 -6.81 -4.50 -0.47
N TYR A 86 -7.94 -4.22 0.18
CA TYR A 86 -8.67 -2.98 0.01
C TYR A 86 -8.16 -1.95 1.02
N CYS A 87 -7.56 -0.87 0.53
CA CYS A 87 -6.98 0.21 1.33
C CYS A 87 -7.55 1.57 0.93
N TRP A 88 -7.83 2.43 1.92
CA TRP A 88 -8.41 3.75 1.75
C TRP A 88 -7.98 4.72 2.87
N ASN A 89 -8.39 5.98 2.78
CA ASN A 89 -8.13 7.00 3.79
C ASN A 89 -9.30 7.18 4.74
#